data_AF-A0AAE0F2B0-F1
#
_entry.id   AF-A0AAE0F2B0-F1
#
_cell.length_a   1.000
_cell.length_b   1.000
_cell.length_c   1.000
_cell.angle_alpha   90.00
_cell.angle_beta   90.00
_cell.angle_gamma   90.00
#
_symmetry.space_group_name_H-M   'P 1'
#
loop_
_entity.id
_entity.type
_entity.pdbx_description
1 polymer ?
#
loop_
_entity_poly.entity_id
_entity_poly.type
_entity_poly.pdbx_seq_one_letter_code
_entity_poly.pdbx_strand_id
1 'polypeptide(L)'
;MKKILCLHGYRTNTDLMKFQCALIEENLRGQAEFDYLEAPFVSDAPYDAIVGMLAEPPYYQWSERGKPTMQGLFTGVQHIEDYVRKHGPFSAILGFSQGGAMAILVAALQRRQLEGLPELRIRWAQAVVLVCPAKPFTTLKNVDDFLRLPVEDCPVILVSGRNDYDCYRFSETIYNMFSPSERRGHFVHDKGHQFPDALSVELNSQIAQAIKSVLDGLPASLAKNGDIIGSQMYAVGPEPPPVKTAKPLEHTQKKPEPDLISIFCRWFGYTP
;
A
#
# COMPACT_ATOMS: atom_id res chain seq x y z
N MET A 1 -15.93 14.54 2.61
CA MET A 1 -15.69 13.43 3.56
C MET A 1 -14.23 13.01 3.45
N LYS A 2 -13.65 12.33 4.44
CA LYS A 2 -12.27 11.83 4.33
C LYS A 2 -12.28 10.51 3.52
N LYS A 3 -11.39 10.36 2.53
CA LYS A 3 -11.30 9.15 1.70
C LYS A 3 -10.19 8.21 2.21
N ILE A 4 -10.46 6.91 2.20
CA ILE A 4 -9.50 5.84 2.52
C ILE A 4 -9.29 4.99 1.27
N LEU A 5 -8.04 4.91 0.79
CA LEU A 5 -7.68 4.00 -0.29
C LEU A 5 -7.41 2.60 0.29
N CYS A 6 -8.11 1.57 -0.21
CA CYS A 6 -8.06 0.20 0.29
C CYS A 6 -7.30 -0.71 -0.68
N LEU A 7 -6.26 -1.37 -0.18
CA LEU A 7 -5.40 -2.28 -0.93
C LEU A 7 -5.61 -3.73 -0.47
N HIS A 8 -6.06 -4.58 -1.38
CA HIS A 8 -6.37 -5.98 -1.11
C HIS A 8 -5.13 -6.87 -0.95
N GLY A 9 -5.34 -8.12 -0.54
CA GLY A 9 -4.27 -9.11 -0.34
C GLY A 9 -3.69 -9.71 -1.63
N TYR A 10 -2.70 -10.58 -1.49
CA TYR A 10 -2.11 -11.27 -2.63
C TYR A 10 -3.10 -12.28 -3.25
N ARG A 11 -3.28 -12.24 -4.58
CA ARG A 11 -4.21 -13.12 -5.32
C ARG A 11 -5.63 -13.11 -4.78
N THR A 12 -6.10 -11.91 -4.48
CA THR A 12 -7.50 -11.59 -4.15
C THR A 12 -7.98 -10.52 -5.12
N ASN A 13 -9.08 -9.83 -4.81
CA ASN A 13 -9.56 -8.69 -5.59
C ASN A 13 -10.28 -7.68 -4.67
N THR A 14 -10.79 -6.60 -5.26
CA THR A 14 -11.51 -5.57 -4.51
C THR A 14 -12.83 -6.05 -3.94
N ASP A 15 -13.49 -7.05 -4.52
CA ASP A 15 -14.74 -7.58 -3.99
C ASP A 15 -14.54 -8.29 -2.66
N LEU A 16 -13.48 -9.11 -2.55
CA LEU A 16 -13.10 -9.68 -1.25
C LEU A 16 -12.72 -8.59 -0.24
N MET A 17 -12.00 -7.57 -0.68
CA MET A 17 -11.58 -6.47 0.20
C MET A 17 -12.77 -5.66 0.72
N LYS A 18 -13.79 -5.39 -0.11
CA LYS A 18 -15.05 -4.76 0.30
C LYS A 18 -15.74 -5.61 1.36
N PHE A 19 -15.86 -6.91 1.12
CA PHE A 19 -16.44 -7.84 2.09
C PHE A 19 -15.69 -7.81 3.43
N GLN A 20 -14.36 -7.85 3.39
CA GLN A 20 -13.51 -7.79 4.59
C GLN A 20 -13.60 -6.45 5.33
N CYS A 21 -13.79 -5.34 4.62
CA CYS A 21 -13.92 -4.00 5.20
C CYS A 21 -15.34 -3.65 5.67
N ALA A 22 -16.36 -4.44 5.33
CA ALA A 22 -17.77 -4.07 5.49
C ALA A 22 -18.13 -3.59 6.91
N LEU A 23 -17.59 -4.23 7.96
CA LEU A 23 -17.85 -3.83 9.35
C LEU A 23 -17.19 -2.50 9.70
N ILE A 24 -15.96 -2.28 9.26
CA ILE A 24 -15.25 -1.02 9.49
C ILE A 24 -15.97 0.12 8.76
N GLU A 25 -16.39 -0.13 7.51
CA GLU A 25 -17.11 0.84 6.69
C GLU A 25 -18.47 1.20 7.30
N GLU A 26 -19.26 0.22 7.78
CA GLU A 26 -20.54 0.49 8.45
C GLU A 26 -20.36 1.31 9.74
N ASN A 27 -19.34 1.01 10.55
CA ASN A 27 -19.05 1.79 11.76
C ASN A 27 -18.56 3.22 11.46
N LEU A 28 -18.02 3.46 10.26
CA LEU A 28 -17.56 4.76 9.78
C LEU A 28 -18.54 5.43 8.81
N ARG A 29 -19.76 4.91 8.70
CA ARG A 29 -20.78 5.41 7.79
C ARG A 29 -21.04 6.90 8.01
N GLY A 30 -20.99 7.67 6.93
CA GLY A 30 -21.16 9.13 6.94
C GLY A 30 -19.94 9.91 7.43
N GLN A 31 -18.83 9.23 7.78
CA GLN A 31 -17.62 9.85 8.33
C GLN A 31 -16.42 9.66 7.40
N ALA A 32 -16.31 8.49 6.76
CA ALA A 32 -15.28 8.18 5.78
C ALA A 32 -15.86 7.50 4.53
N GLU A 33 -15.19 7.71 3.39
CA GLU A 33 -15.48 7.04 2.13
C GLU A 33 -14.35 6.04 1.82
N PHE A 34 -14.72 4.84 1.38
CA PHE A 34 -13.79 3.77 1.05
C PHE A 34 -13.68 3.63 -0.46
N ASP A 35 -12.45 3.62 -0.97
CA ASP A 35 -12.14 3.47 -2.39
C ASP A 35 -11.23 2.26 -2.54
N TYR A 36 -11.57 1.33 -3.43
CA TYR A 36 -10.91 0.03 -3.53
C TYR A 36 -10.17 -0.06 -4.86
N LEU A 37 -8.87 -0.35 -4.81
CA LEU A 37 -8.02 -0.43 -5.99
C LEU A 37 -7.61 -1.87 -6.27
N GLU A 38 -7.89 -2.33 -7.50
CA GLU A 38 -7.33 -3.58 -8.02
C GLU A 38 -5.82 -3.42 -8.27
N ALA A 39 -5.06 -4.42 -7.89
CA ALA A 39 -3.62 -4.45 -8.14
C ALA A 39 -3.31 -4.66 -9.64
N PRO A 40 -2.13 -4.24 -10.13
CA PRO A 40 -1.88 -4.17 -11.58
C PRO A 40 -1.60 -5.52 -12.25
N PHE A 41 -1.27 -6.57 -11.49
CA PHE A 41 -0.93 -7.87 -12.05
C PHE A 41 -2.09 -8.84 -11.87
N VAL A 42 -2.65 -9.32 -12.97
CA VAL A 42 -3.66 -10.39 -12.97
C VAL A 42 -3.02 -11.71 -12.55
N SER A 43 -3.77 -12.55 -11.84
CA SER A 43 -3.40 -13.91 -11.48
C SER A 43 -4.52 -14.89 -11.84
N ASP A 44 -4.13 -16.03 -12.42
CA ASP A 44 -5.05 -17.08 -12.87
C ASP A 44 -5.57 -17.98 -11.75
N ALA A 45 -5.11 -17.78 -10.51
CA ALA A 45 -5.49 -18.60 -9.38
C ALA A 45 -5.70 -17.74 -8.12
N PRO A 46 -6.64 -18.11 -7.25
CA PRO A 46 -6.79 -17.46 -5.95
C PRO A 46 -5.57 -17.75 -5.07
N TYR A 47 -5.44 -17.01 -3.97
CA TYR A 47 -4.43 -17.31 -2.95
C TYR A 47 -4.53 -18.74 -2.41
N ASP A 48 -5.75 -19.12 -2.03
CA ASP A 48 -6.10 -20.43 -1.52
C ASP A 48 -7.55 -20.80 -1.89
N ALA A 49 -8.00 -21.98 -1.46
CA ALA A 49 -9.35 -22.46 -1.73
C ALA A 49 -10.44 -21.60 -1.07
N ILE A 50 -10.17 -20.97 0.07
CA ILE A 50 -11.15 -20.13 0.77
C ILE A 50 -11.37 -18.84 -0.02
N VAL A 51 -10.30 -18.21 -0.51
CA VAL A 51 -10.41 -17.06 -1.41
C VAL A 51 -11.21 -17.44 -2.67
N GLY A 52 -10.96 -18.61 -3.25
CA GLY A 52 -11.71 -19.10 -4.40
C GLY A 52 -13.19 -19.38 -4.14
N MET A 53 -13.60 -19.57 -2.88
CA MET A 53 -15.01 -19.68 -2.48
C MET A 53 -15.67 -18.32 -2.21
N LEU A 54 -14.89 -17.31 -1.82
CA LEU A 54 -15.38 -16.00 -1.39
C LEU A 54 -15.32 -14.93 -2.48
N ALA A 55 -14.51 -15.14 -3.52
CA ALA A 55 -14.32 -14.18 -4.59
C ALA A 55 -14.13 -14.87 -5.94
N GLU A 56 -14.84 -14.36 -6.94
CA GLU A 56 -14.73 -14.81 -8.33
C GLU A 56 -13.49 -14.19 -9.01
N PRO A 57 -12.87 -14.89 -9.99
CA PRO A 57 -11.80 -14.31 -10.81
C PRO A 57 -12.31 -13.13 -11.65
N PRO A 58 -11.41 -12.25 -12.14
CA PRO A 58 -9.95 -12.32 -12.02
C PRO A 58 -9.44 -11.99 -10.61
N TYR A 59 -8.30 -12.58 -10.26
CA TYR A 59 -7.54 -12.25 -9.05
C TYR A 59 -6.36 -11.36 -9.42
N TYR A 60 -5.83 -10.63 -8.44
CA TYR A 60 -4.78 -9.64 -8.65
C TYR A 60 -3.70 -9.69 -7.57
N GLN A 61 -2.51 -9.19 -7.88
CA GLN A 61 -1.37 -9.09 -6.97
C GLN A 61 -0.59 -7.79 -7.21
N TRP A 62 0.01 -7.23 -6.15
CA TRP A 62 0.72 -5.95 -6.20
C TRP A 62 2.15 -6.06 -6.72
N SER A 63 2.73 -7.24 -6.58
CA SER A 63 4.05 -7.59 -7.11
C SER A 63 4.05 -9.06 -7.52
N GLU A 64 4.87 -9.40 -8.51
CA GLU A 64 4.99 -10.75 -9.02
C GLU A 64 5.63 -11.68 -7.97
N ARG A 65 4.94 -12.76 -7.57
CA ARG A 65 5.51 -13.81 -6.72
C ARG A 65 6.03 -14.95 -7.60
N GLY A 66 7.29 -15.34 -7.39
CA GLY A 66 7.99 -16.41 -8.13
C GLY A 66 9.36 -15.95 -8.66
N LYS A 67 9.43 -14.70 -9.13
CA LYS A 67 10.66 -13.94 -9.37
C LYS A 67 10.40 -12.48 -8.96
N PRO A 68 10.28 -12.18 -7.66
CA PRO A 68 10.01 -10.82 -7.22
C PRO A 68 11.17 -9.93 -7.66
N THR A 69 10.98 -9.24 -8.78
CA THR A 69 11.92 -8.23 -9.25
C THR A 69 11.60 -6.93 -8.54
N MET A 70 12.64 -6.13 -8.32
CA MET A 70 12.45 -4.74 -7.90
C MET A 70 11.47 -4.01 -8.84
N GLN A 71 11.51 -4.33 -10.15
CA GLN A 71 10.60 -3.80 -11.16
C GLN A 71 9.12 -4.09 -10.88
N GLY A 72 8.78 -5.32 -10.47
CA GLY A 72 7.39 -5.68 -10.15
C GLY A 72 6.86 -4.89 -8.95
N LEU A 73 7.69 -4.70 -7.92
CA LEU A 73 7.34 -3.87 -6.77
C LEU A 73 7.11 -2.40 -7.17
N PHE A 74 7.98 -1.84 -8.02
CA PHE A 74 7.82 -0.47 -8.51
C PHE A 74 6.56 -0.28 -9.33
N THR A 75 6.22 -1.26 -10.16
CA THR A 75 4.98 -1.23 -10.93
C THR A 75 3.76 -1.12 -10.01
N GLY A 76 3.75 -1.87 -8.91
CA GLY A 76 2.72 -1.76 -7.87
C GLY A 76 2.67 -0.38 -7.21
N VAL A 77 3.82 0.18 -6.83
CA VAL A 77 3.91 1.52 -6.21
C VAL A 77 3.41 2.60 -7.18
N GLN A 78 3.91 2.58 -8.42
CA GLN A 78 3.55 3.55 -9.45
C GLN A 78 2.06 3.50 -9.78
N HIS A 79 1.49 2.28 -9.87
CA HIS A 79 0.05 2.09 -10.08
C HIS A 79 -0.79 2.75 -8.97
N ILE A 80 -0.38 2.61 -7.70
CA ILE A 80 -1.04 3.27 -6.56
C ILE A 80 -0.93 4.78 -6.67
N GLU A 81 0.26 5.31 -6.95
CA GLU A 81 0.47 6.77 -7.07
C GLU A 81 -0.31 7.39 -8.23
N ASP A 82 -0.38 6.70 -9.37
CA ASP A 82 -1.16 7.11 -10.52
C ASP A 82 -2.66 7.10 -10.22
N TYR A 83 -3.15 6.10 -9.49
CA TYR A 83 -4.53 6.06 -9.02
C TYR A 83 -4.84 7.23 -8.10
N VAL A 84 -3.96 7.52 -7.14
CA VAL A 84 -4.14 8.63 -6.20
C VAL A 84 -4.14 9.97 -6.90
N ARG A 85 -3.29 10.17 -7.90
CA ARG A 85 -3.29 11.41 -8.68
C ARG A 85 -4.62 11.66 -9.40
N LYS A 86 -5.26 10.58 -9.87
CA LYS A 86 -6.52 10.64 -10.63
C LYS A 86 -7.76 10.73 -9.74
N HIS A 87 -7.78 10.02 -8.60
CA HIS A 87 -8.97 9.82 -7.77
C HIS A 87 -8.86 10.42 -6.37
N GLY A 88 -7.71 11.00 -6.04
CA GLY A 88 -7.47 11.69 -4.78
C GLY A 88 -8.20 13.04 -4.67
N PRO A 89 -8.08 13.70 -3.51
CA PRO A 89 -7.12 13.36 -2.46
C PRO A 89 -7.60 12.26 -1.51
N PHE A 90 -6.67 11.39 -1.11
CA PHE A 90 -6.89 10.40 -0.05
C PHE A 90 -6.38 10.93 1.28
N SER A 91 -7.01 10.54 2.38
CA SER A 91 -6.60 10.90 3.75
C SER A 91 -5.77 9.81 4.40
N ALA A 92 -6.12 8.56 4.12
CA ALA A 92 -5.45 7.40 4.65
C ALA A 92 -5.36 6.30 3.59
N ILE A 93 -4.46 5.36 3.83
CA ILE A 93 -4.39 4.10 3.08
C ILE A 93 -4.60 2.93 4.04
N LEU A 94 -5.48 2.01 3.67
CA LEU A 94 -5.77 0.79 4.39
C LEU A 94 -5.26 -0.38 3.56
N GLY A 95 -4.45 -1.26 4.13
CA GLY A 95 -3.90 -2.40 3.40
C GLY A 95 -3.98 -3.70 4.18
N PHE A 96 -4.42 -4.76 3.50
CA PHE A 96 -4.40 -6.13 4.02
C PHE A 96 -3.24 -6.94 3.44
N SER A 97 -2.51 -7.71 4.26
CA SER A 97 -1.50 -8.66 3.77
C SER A 97 -0.47 -8.00 2.83
N GLN A 98 -0.39 -8.42 1.56
CA GLN A 98 0.45 -7.79 0.54
C GLN A 98 0.09 -6.31 0.32
N GLY A 99 -1.20 -5.95 0.32
CA GLY A 99 -1.64 -4.56 0.26
C GLY A 99 -1.19 -3.75 1.49
N GLY A 100 -1.10 -4.38 2.67
CA GLY A 100 -0.50 -3.78 3.87
C GLY A 100 0.99 -3.49 3.71
N ALA A 101 1.72 -4.40 3.08
CA ALA A 101 3.13 -4.20 2.72
C ALA A 101 3.30 -2.99 1.78
N MET A 102 2.44 -2.89 0.76
CA MET A 102 2.43 -1.77 -0.19
C MET A 102 2.06 -0.45 0.48
N ALA A 103 1.08 -0.45 1.40
CA ALA A 103 0.66 0.74 2.13
C ALA A 103 1.81 1.36 2.94
N ILE A 104 2.56 0.53 3.65
CA ILE A 104 3.75 0.98 4.41
C ILE A 104 4.83 1.48 3.46
N LEU A 105 5.10 0.72 2.38
CA LEU A 105 6.12 1.09 1.40
C LEU A 105 5.86 2.46 0.80
N VAL A 106 4.64 2.68 0.32
CA VAL A 106 4.20 3.93 -0.30
C VAL A 106 4.24 5.08 0.71
N ALA A 107 3.80 4.85 1.95
CA ALA A 107 3.90 5.85 3.00
C ALA A 107 5.36 6.23 3.27
N ALA A 108 6.25 5.23 3.40
CA ALA A 108 7.68 5.43 3.62
C ALA A 108 8.37 6.17 2.47
N LEU A 109 8.10 5.79 1.22
CA LEU A 109 8.65 6.46 0.03
C LEU A 109 8.23 7.93 -0.05
N GLN A 110 6.97 8.24 0.25
CA GLN A 110 6.49 9.63 0.33
C GLN A 110 7.27 10.46 1.35
N ARG A 111 7.71 9.88 2.48
CA ARG A 111 8.48 10.63 3.50
C ARG A 111 9.90 10.90 3.04
N ARG A 112 10.54 9.90 2.40
CA ARG A 112 11.93 10.00 1.92
C ARG A 112 12.08 10.95 0.74
N GLN A 113 11.14 10.97 -0.20
CA GLN A 113 11.18 11.90 -1.34
C GLN A 113 11.16 13.38 -0.92
N LEU A 114 10.73 13.66 0.32
CA LEU A 114 10.66 14.99 0.90
C LEU A 114 11.90 15.37 1.74
N GLU A 115 12.88 14.47 1.91
CA GLU A 115 14.15 14.78 2.55
C GLU A 115 14.94 15.78 1.68
N GLY A 116 14.97 17.05 2.11
CA GLY A 116 15.70 18.13 1.42
C GLY A 116 14.84 19.16 0.67
N LEU A 117 13.53 18.95 0.54
CA LEU A 117 12.60 19.86 -0.16
C LEU A 117 11.31 20.10 0.65
N PRO A 118 11.38 20.81 1.79
CA PRO A 118 10.27 20.96 2.74
C PRO A 118 9.05 21.73 2.19
N GLU A 119 9.24 22.58 1.19
CA GLU A 119 8.17 23.36 0.55
C GLU A 119 7.22 22.50 -0.31
N LEU A 120 7.60 21.25 -0.63
CA LEU A 120 6.89 20.34 -1.55
C LEU A 120 6.21 19.16 -0.83
N ARG A 121 6.02 19.26 0.49
CA ARG A 121 5.61 18.20 1.44
C ARG A 121 4.16 17.71 1.32
N ILE A 122 3.71 17.36 0.13
CA ILE A 122 2.33 16.96 -0.09
C ILE A 122 2.21 15.46 0.01
N ARG A 123 1.75 15.04 1.19
CA ARG A 123 1.56 13.64 1.57
C ARG A 123 0.09 13.30 1.38
N TRP A 124 -0.20 12.39 0.46
CA TRP A 124 -1.57 11.89 0.28
C TRP A 124 -1.86 10.72 1.23
N ALA A 125 -0.86 9.91 1.56
CA ALA A 125 -1.00 8.92 2.63
C ALA A 125 -0.63 9.57 3.97
N GLN A 126 -1.56 10.35 4.54
CA GLN A 126 -1.30 11.02 5.82
C GLN A 126 -1.38 10.07 7.01
N ALA A 127 -2.13 8.98 6.90
CA ALA A 127 -2.20 7.90 7.89
C ALA A 127 -2.25 6.52 7.21
N VAL A 128 -1.82 5.48 7.94
CA VAL A 128 -1.85 4.09 7.49
C VAL A 128 -2.69 3.23 8.44
N VAL A 129 -3.54 2.39 7.86
CA VAL A 129 -4.30 1.35 8.57
C VAL A 129 -3.85 0.00 8.01
N LEU A 130 -3.28 -0.84 8.85
CA LEU A 130 -2.60 -2.06 8.43
C LEU A 130 -3.32 -3.25 9.03
N VAL A 131 -3.70 -4.22 8.19
CA VAL A 131 -4.35 -5.44 8.65
C VAL A 131 -3.50 -6.63 8.22
N CYS A 132 -2.94 -7.34 9.19
CA CYS A 132 -2.03 -8.48 8.98
C CYS A 132 -1.00 -8.24 7.85
N PRO A 133 -0.23 -7.13 7.84
CA PRO A 133 0.71 -6.82 6.77
C PRO A 133 1.69 -7.97 6.55
N ALA A 134 1.89 -8.36 5.30
CA ALA A 134 2.86 -9.38 4.93
C ALA A 134 4.26 -8.76 4.81
N LYS A 135 5.30 -9.56 5.04
CA LYS A 135 6.67 -9.16 4.70
C LYS A 135 6.76 -8.92 3.18
N PRO A 136 7.32 -7.79 2.71
CA PRO A 136 7.54 -7.57 1.30
C PRO A 136 8.38 -8.70 0.70
N PHE A 137 7.85 -9.41 -0.30
CA PHE A 137 8.62 -10.40 -1.07
C PHE A 137 9.48 -9.65 -2.09
N THR A 138 10.74 -9.36 -1.75
CA THR A 138 11.68 -8.65 -2.63
C THR A 138 13.07 -9.28 -2.53
N THR A 139 13.93 -9.03 -3.52
CA THR A 139 15.37 -9.36 -3.45
C THR A 139 16.16 -8.43 -2.53
N LEU A 140 15.50 -7.50 -1.83
CA LEU A 140 16.12 -6.79 -0.70
C LEU A 140 16.49 -7.86 0.31
N LYS A 141 17.78 -8.20 0.34
CA LYS A 141 18.27 -9.34 1.11
C LYS A 141 17.97 -9.22 2.59
N ASN A 142 17.64 -8.02 3.08
CA ASN A 142 17.14 -7.83 4.42
C ASN A 142 15.86 -7.00 4.40
N VAL A 143 14.80 -7.57 4.98
CA VAL A 143 13.64 -6.83 5.51
C VAL A 143 14.12 -5.62 6.34
N ASP A 144 15.30 -5.68 6.95
CA ASP A 144 15.96 -4.58 7.65
C ASP A 144 16.15 -3.29 6.82
N ASP A 145 16.38 -3.38 5.50
CA ASP A 145 16.54 -2.18 4.68
C ASP A 145 15.20 -1.50 4.42
N PHE A 146 14.12 -2.29 4.31
CA PHE A 146 12.75 -1.81 4.28
C PHE A 146 12.32 -1.26 5.66
N LEU A 147 12.73 -1.93 6.75
CA LEU A 147 12.47 -1.53 8.14
C LEU A 147 13.33 -0.33 8.60
N ARG A 148 14.35 0.06 7.84
CA ARG A 148 15.14 1.28 8.08
C ARG A 148 14.50 2.53 7.49
N LEU A 149 13.31 2.42 6.90
CA LEU A 149 12.56 3.58 6.43
C LEU A 149 11.78 4.15 7.63
N PRO A 150 12.21 5.27 8.24
CA PRO A 150 11.38 5.92 9.25
C PRO A 150 10.12 6.44 8.56
N VAL A 151 8.95 6.02 9.04
CA VAL A 151 7.67 6.56 8.57
C VAL A 151 7.26 7.67 9.53
N GLU A 152 8.05 8.74 9.55
CA GLU A 152 7.77 9.92 10.37
C GLU A 152 6.57 10.73 9.85
N ASP A 153 5.92 11.44 10.77
CA ASP A 153 4.63 12.11 10.64
C ASP A 153 3.61 11.25 9.88
N CYS A 154 3.40 10.02 10.36
CA CYS A 154 2.38 9.12 9.82
C CYS A 154 1.72 8.32 10.93
N PRO A 155 0.52 8.72 11.39
CA PRO A 155 -0.23 7.91 12.33
C PRO A 155 -0.49 6.50 11.77
N VAL A 156 -0.30 5.49 12.61
CA VAL A 156 -0.47 4.08 12.26
C VAL A 156 -1.48 3.40 13.17
N ILE A 157 -2.43 2.70 12.56
CA ILE A 157 -3.29 1.73 13.20
C ILE A 157 -2.93 0.36 12.66
N LEU A 158 -2.74 -0.61 13.54
CA LEU A 158 -2.38 -1.97 13.18
C LEU A 158 -3.41 -2.95 13.74
N VAL A 159 -3.83 -3.88 12.91
CA VAL A 159 -4.72 -4.98 13.26
C VAL A 159 -4.00 -6.28 12.94
N SER A 160 -3.97 -7.23 13.88
CA SER A 160 -3.24 -8.49 13.70
C SER A 160 -3.97 -9.69 14.27
N GLY A 161 -3.92 -10.81 13.54
CA GLY A 161 -4.31 -12.11 14.06
C GLY A 161 -3.16 -12.76 14.83
N ARG A 162 -3.37 -13.11 16.10
CA ARG A 162 -2.36 -13.76 16.97
C ARG A 162 -1.88 -15.10 16.41
N ASN A 163 -2.75 -15.82 15.68
CA ASN A 163 -2.45 -17.13 15.11
C ASN A 163 -1.90 -17.04 13.67
N ASP A 164 -1.59 -15.84 13.19
CA ASP A 164 -0.87 -15.58 11.94
C ASP A 164 0.62 -15.34 12.24
N TYR A 165 1.32 -16.37 12.72
CA TYR A 165 2.61 -16.22 13.40
C TYR A 165 3.65 -15.36 12.66
N ASP A 166 3.81 -15.56 11.35
CA ASP A 166 4.82 -14.83 10.57
C ASP A 166 4.46 -13.37 10.35
N CYS A 167 3.21 -13.07 9.99
CA CYS A 167 2.78 -11.69 9.79
C CYS A 167 2.55 -10.98 11.13
N TYR A 168 2.20 -11.70 12.20
CA TYR A 168 2.06 -11.15 13.55
C TYR A 168 3.40 -10.63 14.08
N ARG A 169 4.47 -11.45 14.01
CA ARG A 169 5.82 -11.00 14.39
C ARG A 169 6.31 -9.82 13.55
N PHE A 170 5.97 -9.82 12.26
CA PHE A 170 6.30 -8.70 11.39
C PHE A 170 5.50 -7.44 11.74
N SER A 171 4.23 -7.59 12.08
CA SER A 171 3.33 -6.53 12.55
C SER A 171 3.91 -5.85 13.79
N GLU A 172 4.34 -6.63 14.80
CA GLU A 172 5.01 -6.08 15.99
C GLU A 172 6.29 -5.32 15.64
N THR A 173 7.06 -5.83 14.68
CA THR A 173 8.28 -5.15 14.20
C THR A 173 7.96 -3.81 13.57
N ILE A 174 7.01 -3.77 12.63
CA ILE A 174 6.53 -2.55 11.97
C ILE A 174 6.01 -1.55 13.00
N TYR A 175 5.13 -1.97 13.90
CA TYR A 175 4.52 -1.09 14.89
C TYR A 175 5.58 -0.41 15.76
N ASN A 176 6.65 -1.15 16.09
CA ASN A 176 7.75 -0.64 16.89
C ASN A 176 8.70 0.32 16.15
N MET A 177 8.62 0.40 14.82
CA MET A 177 9.37 1.40 14.04
C MET A 177 8.76 2.79 14.12
N PHE A 178 7.44 2.91 14.27
CA PHE A 178 6.77 4.21 14.40
C PHE A 178 7.08 4.82 15.77
N SER A 179 7.17 6.15 15.86
CA SER A 179 7.33 6.81 17.15
C SER A 179 6.10 6.54 18.04
N PRO A 180 6.24 6.53 19.38
CA PRO A 180 5.11 6.33 20.27
C PRO A 180 3.96 7.33 20.01
N SER A 181 4.28 8.56 19.59
CA SER A 181 3.32 9.60 19.24
C SER A 181 2.59 9.38 17.92
N GLU A 182 2.97 8.39 17.10
CA GLU A 182 2.30 8.03 15.83
C GLU A 182 1.49 6.74 15.95
N ARG A 183 1.78 5.92 16.95
CA ARG A 183 1.04 4.70 17.25
C ARG A 183 -0.36 5.07 17.74
N ARG A 184 -1.39 4.69 16.99
CA ARG A 184 -2.81 5.00 17.29
C ARG A 184 -3.61 3.79 17.74
N GLY A 185 -2.99 2.62 17.72
CA GLY A 185 -3.58 1.37 18.22
C GLY A 185 -2.97 0.16 17.54
N HIS A 186 -2.71 -0.89 18.33
CA HIS A 186 -2.43 -2.23 17.84
C HIS A 186 -3.50 -3.17 18.38
N PHE A 187 -4.43 -3.53 17.50
CA PHE A 187 -5.62 -4.31 17.79
C PHE A 187 -5.34 -5.77 17.43
N VAL A 188 -5.40 -6.66 18.42
CA VAL A 188 -5.05 -8.08 18.24
C VAL A 188 -6.26 -8.96 18.50
N HIS A 189 -6.53 -9.90 17.58
CA HIS A 189 -7.56 -10.93 17.74
C HIS A 189 -6.94 -12.33 17.66
N ASP A 190 -7.64 -13.36 18.17
CA ASP A 190 -7.10 -14.72 18.26
C ASP A 190 -7.26 -15.55 16.98
N LYS A 191 -7.53 -14.91 15.83
CA LYS A 191 -7.63 -15.61 14.54
C LYS A 191 -6.29 -15.62 13.79
N GLY A 192 -6.27 -16.30 12.65
CA GLY A 192 -5.15 -16.29 11.70
C GLY A 192 -5.14 -15.06 10.80
N HIS A 193 -4.69 -15.26 9.56
CA HIS A 193 -4.45 -14.22 8.56
C HIS A 193 -5.75 -13.64 7.97
N GLN A 194 -6.46 -12.80 8.72
CA GLN A 194 -7.75 -12.24 8.34
C GLN A 194 -8.08 -10.96 9.11
N PHE A 195 -9.14 -10.27 8.71
CA PHE A 195 -9.77 -9.22 9.51
C PHE A 195 -10.46 -9.82 10.75
N PRO A 196 -10.73 -9.02 11.80
CA PRO A 196 -11.63 -9.42 12.87
C PRO A 196 -12.99 -9.87 12.32
N ASP A 197 -13.53 -10.96 12.86
CA ASP A 197 -14.84 -11.45 12.45
C ASP A 197 -15.99 -10.59 13.00
N ALA A 198 -17.21 -10.82 12.50
CA ALA A 198 -18.41 -10.11 12.95
C ALA A 198 -18.78 -10.37 14.42
N LEU A 199 -18.26 -11.45 15.02
CA LEU A 199 -18.44 -11.75 16.44
C LEU A 199 -17.55 -10.87 17.33
N SER A 200 -16.48 -10.31 16.77
CA SER A 200 -15.55 -9.40 17.45
C SER A 200 -16.10 -7.96 17.49
N VAL A 201 -17.35 -7.79 17.96
CA VAL A 201 -18.10 -6.52 17.89
C VAL A 201 -17.34 -5.36 18.55
N GLU A 202 -16.88 -5.55 19.78
CA GLU A 202 -16.14 -4.53 20.53
C GLU A 202 -14.83 -4.15 19.82
N LEU A 203 -14.09 -5.14 19.32
CA LEU A 203 -12.83 -4.91 18.62
C LEU A 203 -13.04 -4.11 17.33
N ASN A 204 -14.06 -4.45 16.53
CA ASN A 204 -14.42 -3.72 15.32
C ASN A 204 -14.79 -2.27 15.63
N SER A 205 -15.56 -2.03 16.71
CA SER A 205 -15.91 -0.70 17.18
C SER A 205 -14.67 0.12 17.57
N GLN A 206 -13.75 -0.48 18.33
CA GLN A 206 -12.49 0.17 18.74
C GLN A 206 -11.60 0.51 17.55
N ILE A 207 -11.48 -0.39 16.57
CA ILE A 207 -10.73 -0.15 15.32
C ILE A 207 -11.34 1.04 14.58
N ALA A 208 -12.66 1.05 14.36
CA ALA A 208 -13.35 2.14 13.68
C ALA A 208 -13.19 3.47 14.43
N GLN A 209 -13.31 3.47 15.75
CA GLN A 209 -13.14 4.67 16.57
C GLN A 209 -11.70 5.22 16.50
N ALA A 210 -10.70 4.35 16.46
CA ALA A 210 -9.32 4.75 16.25
C ALA A 210 -9.11 5.37 14.86
N ILE A 211 -9.67 4.75 13.81
CA ILE A 211 -9.61 5.30 12.44
C ILE A 211 -10.28 6.67 12.39
N LYS A 212 -11.49 6.82 12.96
CA LYS A 212 -12.19 8.09 13.05
C LYS A 212 -11.34 9.16 13.73
N SER A 213 -10.80 8.86 14.91
CA SER A 213 -9.97 9.78 15.69
C SER A 213 -8.75 10.26 14.90
N VAL A 214 -8.10 9.36 14.16
CA VAL A 214 -7.01 9.72 13.25
C VAL A 214 -7.51 10.64 12.15
N LEU A 215 -8.57 10.29 11.44
CA LEU A 215 -9.10 11.07 10.32
C LEU A 215 -9.56 12.47 10.72
N ASP A 216 -10.16 12.62 11.91
CA ASP A 216 -10.58 13.90 12.48
C ASP A 216 -9.39 14.78 12.84
N GLY A 217 -8.29 14.17 13.30
CA GLY A 217 -7.04 14.85 13.61
C GLY A 217 -6.22 15.27 12.39
N LEU A 218 -6.55 14.78 11.19
CA LEU A 218 -5.86 15.15 9.95
C LEU A 218 -6.30 16.53 9.44
N PRO A 219 -5.40 17.34 8.86
CA PRO A 219 -5.72 18.65 8.28
C PRO A 219 -6.93 18.62 7.35
N ALA A 220 -7.77 19.66 7.40
CA ALA A 220 -9.00 19.75 6.61
C ALA A 220 -8.73 19.83 5.10
N SER A 221 -7.67 20.56 4.70
CA SER A 221 -7.20 20.62 3.32
C SER A 221 -6.06 19.63 3.11
N LEU A 222 -6.36 18.55 2.39
CA LEU A 222 -5.32 17.83 1.64
C LEU A 222 -4.87 18.73 0.49
N ALA A 223 -3.58 18.78 0.20
CA ALA A 223 -3.13 19.58 -0.94
C ALA A 223 -3.74 19.05 -2.24
N LYS A 224 -3.97 19.97 -3.18
CA LYS A 224 -4.78 19.72 -4.37
C LYS A 224 -4.01 18.85 -5.35
N ASN A 225 -4.73 18.13 -6.21
CA ASN A 225 -4.22 17.16 -7.19
C ASN A 225 -3.05 17.67 -8.08
N GLY A 226 -2.85 18.99 -8.20
CA GLY A 226 -1.76 19.62 -8.97
C GLY A 226 -0.44 19.80 -8.21
N ASP A 227 -0.43 19.56 -6.90
CA ASP A 227 0.75 19.71 -6.07
C ASP A 227 1.42 18.35 -5.72
N ILE A 228 0.88 17.25 -6.25
CA ILE A 228 1.52 15.92 -6.22
C ILE A 228 2.65 15.93 -7.24
N ILE A 229 3.81 16.45 -6.84
CA ILE A 229 5.00 16.48 -7.67
C ILE A 229 5.54 15.06 -7.78
N GLY A 230 5.47 14.49 -8.98
CA GLY A 230 6.11 13.20 -9.27
C GLY A 230 6.26 12.87 -10.75
N SER A 231 5.31 13.23 -11.63
CA SER A 231 5.34 12.68 -12.99
C SER A 231 6.52 13.13 -13.87
N GLN A 232 7.18 14.27 -13.59
CA GLN A 232 8.35 14.67 -14.38
C GLN A 232 9.62 13.84 -14.11
N MET A 233 9.67 13.06 -13.02
CA MET A 233 10.81 12.15 -12.75
C MET A 233 10.50 10.67 -13.02
N TYR A 234 9.23 10.29 -13.21
CA TYR A 234 8.78 8.89 -13.35
C TYR A 234 8.12 8.57 -14.70
N ALA A 235 8.38 9.36 -15.76
CA ALA A 235 7.86 9.05 -17.10
C ALA A 235 8.44 7.71 -17.58
N VAL A 236 7.63 6.65 -17.53
CA VAL A 236 7.91 5.39 -18.22
C VAL A 236 7.47 5.60 -19.67
N GLY A 237 8.31 5.16 -20.61
CA GLY A 237 8.06 5.23 -22.05
C GLY A 237 6.71 4.63 -22.48
N PRO A 238 6.34 4.79 -23.76
CA PRO A 238 5.00 4.44 -24.25
C PRO A 238 4.63 2.98 -23.94
N GLU A 239 3.33 2.74 -23.74
CA GLU A 239 2.73 1.43 -23.45
C GLU A 239 3.36 0.28 -24.27
N PRO A 240 3.54 -0.92 -23.68
CA PRO A 240 4.08 -2.04 -24.42
C PRO A 240 3.13 -2.36 -25.59
N PRO A 241 3.64 -2.45 -26.83
CA PRO A 241 2.79 -2.71 -27.97
C PRO A 241 2.19 -4.12 -27.87
N PRO A 242 0.99 -4.34 -28.41
CA PRO A 242 0.43 -5.69 -28.53
C PRO A 242 1.39 -6.55 -29.36
N VAL A 243 1.68 -7.76 -28.86
CA VAL A 243 2.63 -8.69 -29.47
C VAL A 243 2.22 -8.99 -30.92
N LYS A 244 2.93 -8.38 -31.87
CA LYS A 244 2.98 -8.77 -33.27
C LYS A 244 4.41 -8.68 -33.78
N THR A 245 4.75 -9.65 -34.62
CA THR A 245 6.09 -9.97 -35.10
C THR A 245 6.69 -8.91 -36.04
N ALA A 246 7.95 -8.54 -35.75
CA ALA A 246 9.03 -8.04 -36.62
C ALA A 246 8.94 -6.67 -37.36
N LYS A 247 9.87 -5.75 -37.05
CA LYS A 247 11.08 -5.35 -37.83
C LYS A 247 11.80 -4.16 -37.16
N PRO A 248 13.12 -3.95 -37.35
CA PRO A 248 13.87 -2.91 -36.64
C PRO A 248 13.78 -1.54 -37.34
N LEU A 249 13.57 -0.48 -36.56
CA LEU A 249 13.64 0.92 -37.01
C LEU A 249 14.62 1.72 -36.14
N GLU A 250 15.25 2.70 -36.79
CA GLU A 250 16.49 3.39 -36.44
C GLU A 250 16.43 4.31 -35.21
N HIS A 251 17.61 4.52 -34.64
CA HIS A 251 17.89 5.35 -33.47
C HIS A 251 17.68 6.85 -33.73
N THR A 252 16.78 7.46 -32.97
CA THR A 252 16.91 8.86 -32.56
C THR A 252 17.28 8.93 -31.08
N GLN A 253 18.42 9.54 -30.77
CA GLN A 253 18.91 9.74 -29.40
C GLN A 253 17.95 10.65 -28.62
N LYS A 254 17.18 10.07 -27.69
CA LYS A 254 16.55 10.79 -26.58
C LYS A 254 17.57 10.94 -25.44
N LYS A 255 17.55 12.09 -24.76
CA LYS A 255 18.24 12.30 -23.47
C LYS A 255 17.87 11.16 -22.51
N PRO A 256 18.81 10.62 -21.72
CA PRO A 256 18.50 9.54 -20.79
C PRO A 256 17.57 10.06 -19.69
N GLU A 257 16.36 9.50 -19.63
CA GLU A 257 15.46 9.64 -18.49
C GLU A 257 16.07 8.95 -17.25
N PRO A 258 15.80 9.44 -16.04
CA PRO A 258 16.39 8.88 -14.83
C PRO A 258 15.89 7.45 -14.58
N ASP A 259 16.84 6.51 -14.49
CA ASP A 259 16.56 5.11 -14.15
C ASP A 259 16.13 4.99 -12.67
N LEU A 260 14.85 4.66 -12.49
CA LEU A 260 14.21 4.52 -11.17
C LEU A 260 14.81 3.38 -10.35
N ILE A 261 15.27 2.32 -11.04
CA ILE A 261 15.98 1.21 -10.40
C ILE A 261 17.29 1.77 -9.83
N SER A 262 18.03 2.59 -10.59
CA SER A 262 19.26 3.22 -10.11
C SER A 262 19.08 4.20 -8.94
N ILE A 263 17.97 4.93 -8.86
CA ILE A 263 17.70 5.84 -7.74
C ILE A 263 17.42 5.04 -6.47
N PHE A 264 16.59 4.01 -6.57
CA PHE A 264 16.29 3.15 -5.43
C PHE A 264 17.51 2.29 -5.05
N CYS A 265 18.23 1.72 -6.00
CA CYS A 265 19.49 1.03 -5.74
C CYS A 265 20.47 1.93 -4.97
N ARG A 266 20.60 3.21 -5.34
CA ARG A 266 21.38 4.18 -4.55
C ARG A 266 20.83 4.41 -3.15
N TRP A 267 19.52 4.56 -2.99
CA TRP A 267 18.89 4.76 -1.68
C TRP A 267 19.05 3.58 -0.73
N PHE A 268 19.12 2.38 -1.29
CA PHE A 268 19.19 1.14 -0.54
C PHE A 268 20.61 0.50 -0.57
N GLY A 269 21.60 1.19 -1.13
CA GLY A 269 22.99 0.71 -1.20
C GLY A 269 23.23 -0.48 -2.14
N TYR A 270 22.29 -0.75 -3.04
CA TYR A 270 22.41 -1.78 -4.07
C TYR A 270 23.09 -1.21 -5.31
N THR A 271 23.84 -2.05 -6.02
CA THR A 271 24.30 -1.75 -7.38
C THR A 271 23.18 -2.18 -8.36
N PRO A 272 22.84 -1.36 -9.38
CA PRO A 272 21.82 -1.71 -10.36
C PRO A 272 22.05 -3.05 -11.05
#